data_AF-A0A8X6KG01-F1
#
_entry.id   AF-A0A8X6KG01-F1
#
_cell.length_a   1.000
_cell.length_b   1.000
_cell.length_c   1.000
_cell.angle_alpha   90.00
_cell.angle_beta   90.00
_cell.angle_gamma   90.00
#
_symmetry.space_group_name_H-M   'P 1'
#
loop_
_entity.id
_entity.type
_entity.pdbx_description
1 polymer ?
#
loop_
_entity_poly.entity_id
_entity_poly.type
_entity_poly.pdbx_seq_one_letter_code
_entity_poly.pdbx_strand_id
1 'polypeptide(L)'
;MTSFGAKEIKEGNFMPTFKVQGQVYRRIGNLMAGDHQNPSFFQVNFMGDDHREKDIRCGIYPGIKPELISQLQKSLHEHNKYIMDFKAAIDSVPKDQKRV
;
A
#
# COMPACT_ATOMS: atom_id res chain seq x y z
N MET A 1 6.41 2.73 4.58
CA MET A 1 7.61 1.86 4.60
C MET A 1 8.31 1.96 3.27
N THR A 2 9.62 2.21 3.28
CA THR A 2 10.45 2.37 2.07
C THR A 2 11.28 1.10 1.88
N SER A 3 11.23 0.48 0.71
CA SER A 3 12.17 -0.60 0.38
C SER A 3 13.46 0.02 -0.17
N PHE A 4 14.59 -0.29 0.44
CA PHE A 4 15.90 0.06 -0.09
C PHE A 4 16.39 -1.07 -0.98
N GLY A 5 16.52 -0.81 -2.28
CA GLY A 5 17.30 -1.68 -3.16
C GLY A 5 18.77 -1.45 -2.84
N ALA A 6 19.43 -2.44 -2.25
CA ALA A 6 20.80 -2.33 -1.76
C ALA A 6 21.68 -3.44 -2.32
N LYS A 7 22.93 -3.13 -2.66
CA LYS A 7 23.97 -4.14 -2.84
C LYS A 7 24.72 -4.30 -1.52
N GLU A 8 24.78 -5.52 -1.01
CA GLU A 8 25.64 -5.85 0.11
C GLU A 8 27.10 -5.83 -0.34
N ILE A 9 27.95 -5.07 0.34
CA ILE A 9 29.39 -5.05 0.11
C ILE A 9 30.05 -5.85 1.24
N LYS A 10 30.68 -6.98 0.90
CA LYS A 10 31.46 -7.79 1.84
C LYS A 10 32.94 -7.59 1.54
N GLU A 11 33.69 -7.04 2.51
CA GLU A 11 35.15 -6.95 2.45
C GLU A 11 35.78 -7.88 3.51
N GLY A 12 36.61 -8.82 3.05
CA GLY A 12 37.60 -9.54 3.87
C GLY A 12 37.08 -10.43 5.02
N ASN A 13 38.05 -11.06 5.70
CA ASN A 13 37.83 -12.21 6.60
C ASN A 13 37.13 -11.90 7.93
N PHE A 14 36.89 -10.63 8.28
CA PHE A 14 36.10 -10.27 9.46
C PHE A 14 35.58 -8.83 9.39
N MET A 15 34.30 -8.64 9.04
CA MET A 15 33.66 -7.32 9.03
C MET A 15 32.37 -7.35 9.86
N PRO A 16 32.37 -6.83 11.11
CA PRO A 16 31.18 -6.82 11.97
C PRO A 16 30.14 -5.77 11.54
N THR A 17 30.46 -4.95 10.54
CA THR A 17 29.61 -3.85 10.08
C THR A 17 29.31 -4.04 8.59
N PHE A 18 28.05 -4.20 8.23
CA PHE A 18 27.65 -4.24 6.82
C PHE A 18 27.30 -2.81 6.35
N LYS A 19 27.78 -2.44 5.16
CA LYS A 19 27.40 -1.18 4.52
C LYS A 19 26.36 -1.48 3.45
N VAL A 20 25.20 -0.84 3.59
CA VAL A 20 24.15 -0.84 2.58
C VAL A 20 24.35 0.41 1.71
N GLN A 21 24.81 0.21 0.47
CA GLN A 21 24.77 1.26 -0.56
C GLN A 21 23.63 0.95 -1.54
N GLY A 22 22.70 1.89 -1.64
CA GLY A 22 21.52 1.76 -2.46
C GLY A 22 20.82 3.11 -2.63
N GLN A 23 20.26 3.35 -3.81
CA GLN A 23 19.33 4.48 -3.99
C GLN A 23 17.98 4.12 -3.36
N VAL A 24 17.25 5.12 -2.88
CA VAL A 24 15.84 4.95 -2.48
C VAL A 24 15.04 4.57 -3.74
N TYR A 25 14.93 3.27 -3.99
CA TYR A 25 14.37 2.75 -5.24
C TYR A 25 12.84 2.81 -5.26
N ARG A 26 12.21 2.84 -4.09
CA ARG A 26 10.76 2.98 -3.97
C ARG A 26 10.46 3.95 -2.84
N ARG A 27 10.27 5.22 -3.21
CA ARG A 27 9.46 6.14 -2.39
C ARG A 27 8.10 5.46 -2.18
N ILE A 28 7.45 5.68 -1.03
CA ILE A 28 6.09 5.15 -0.83
C ILE A 28 5.28 5.47 -2.09
N GLY A 29 4.59 4.46 -2.65
CA GLY A 29 3.72 4.69 -3.80
C GLY A 29 2.74 5.81 -3.48
N ASN A 30 2.20 6.46 -4.52
CA ASN A 30 1.24 7.54 -4.29
C ASN A 30 0.13 7.05 -3.34
N LEU A 31 -0.30 7.89 -2.40
CA LEU A 31 -1.42 7.53 -1.52
C LEU A 31 -2.72 7.51 -2.30
N MET A 32 -2.82 8.27 -3.39
CA MET A 32 -3.95 8.26 -4.31
C MET A 32 -3.63 7.48 -5.58
N ALA A 33 -4.64 6.81 -6.12
CA ALA A 33 -4.63 6.29 -7.47
C ALA A 33 -4.47 7.46 -8.44
N GLY A 34 -3.71 7.25 -9.51
CA GLY A 34 -3.60 8.25 -10.57
C GLY A 34 -4.93 8.45 -11.28
N ASP A 35 -5.07 9.58 -11.97
CA ASP A 35 -6.26 9.87 -12.76
C ASP A 35 -6.65 8.70 -13.67
N HIS A 36 -7.92 8.28 -13.56
CA HIS A 36 -8.54 7.21 -14.35
C HIS A 36 -7.93 5.82 -14.13
N GLN A 37 -7.12 5.65 -13.08
CA GLN A 37 -6.56 4.36 -12.69
C GLN A 37 -7.32 3.77 -11.49
N ASN A 38 -7.41 2.45 -11.46
CA ASN A 38 -7.90 1.76 -10.27
C ASN A 38 -6.85 1.80 -9.16
N PRO A 39 -7.28 1.89 -7.89
CA PRO A 39 -6.40 1.68 -6.75
C PRO A 39 -5.59 0.40 -6.88
N SER A 40 -4.30 0.46 -6.53
CA SER A 40 -3.38 -0.67 -6.58
C SER A 40 -2.57 -0.82 -5.29
N PHE A 41 -2.01 -2.02 -5.08
CA PHE A 41 -1.21 -2.34 -3.90
C PHE A 41 -1.94 -2.00 -2.59
N PHE A 42 -1.36 -1.11 -1.79
CA PHE A 42 -1.89 -0.73 -0.49
C PHE A 42 -3.15 0.16 -0.59
N GLN A 43 -3.32 0.89 -1.69
CA GLN A 43 -4.46 1.79 -1.93
C GLN A 43 -5.81 1.06 -1.89
N VAL A 44 -5.83 -0.22 -2.27
CA VAL A 44 -7.04 -1.08 -2.28
C VAL A 44 -7.63 -1.30 -0.86
N ASN A 45 -6.97 -0.83 0.18
CA ASN A 45 -7.45 -0.94 1.57
C ASN A 45 -8.14 0.32 2.09
N PHE A 46 -8.09 1.44 1.35
CA PHE A 46 -8.61 2.72 1.83
C PHE A 46 -9.11 3.68 0.74
N MET A 47 -8.98 3.32 -0.54
CA MET A 47 -9.49 4.13 -1.64
C MET A 47 -10.86 3.65 -2.12
N GLY A 48 -11.90 4.09 -1.43
CA GLY A 48 -13.29 3.78 -1.74
C GLY A 48 -14.07 3.35 -0.51
N ASP A 49 -15.31 2.90 -0.74
CA ASP A 49 -16.08 2.20 0.27
C ASP A 49 -15.73 0.70 0.31
N ASP A 50 -16.23 0.02 1.33
CA ASP A 50 -15.93 -1.39 1.58
C ASP A 50 -16.33 -2.30 0.40
N HIS A 51 -17.38 -1.95 -0.34
CA HIS A 51 -17.82 -2.71 -1.51
C HIS A 51 -16.84 -2.56 -2.66
N ARG A 52 -16.44 -1.33 -2.95
CA ARG A 52 -15.48 -1.02 -4.01
C ARG A 52 -14.11 -1.64 -3.73
N GLU A 53 -13.61 -1.54 -2.50
CA GLU A 53 -12.35 -2.17 -2.09
C GLU A 53 -12.38 -3.70 -2.32
N LYS A 54 -13.48 -4.35 -1.93
CA LYS A 54 -13.69 -5.79 -2.12
C LYS A 54 -13.77 -6.15 -3.61
N ASP A 55 -14.55 -5.42 -4.38
CA ASP A 55 -14.77 -5.70 -5.80
C ASP A 55 -13.48 -5.55 -6.61
N ILE A 56 -12.64 -4.56 -6.29
CA ILE A 56 -11.31 -4.43 -6.88
C ILE A 56 -10.46 -5.68 -6.59
N ARG A 57 -10.44 -6.17 -5.34
CA ARG A 57 -9.66 -7.37 -4.97
C ARG A 57 -10.15 -8.62 -5.68
N CYS A 58 -11.47 -8.82 -5.72
CA CYS A 58 -12.07 -9.95 -6.42
C CYS A 58 -11.85 -9.87 -7.93
N GLY A 59 -11.80 -8.66 -8.51
CA GLY A 59 -11.46 -8.45 -9.91
C GLY A 59 -9.99 -8.76 -10.24
N ILE A 60 -9.05 -8.42 -9.34
CA ILE A 60 -7.63 -8.76 -9.51
C ILE A 60 -7.40 -10.27 -9.38
N TYR A 61 -8.12 -10.93 -8.47
CA TYR A 61 -7.98 -12.36 -8.19
C TYR A 61 -9.33 -13.08 -8.26
N PRO A 62 -9.80 -13.47 -9.47
CA PRO A 62 -11.14 -13.99 -9.70
C PRO A 62 -11.43 -15.37 -9.06
N GLY A 63 -10.45 -16.01 -8.44
CA GLY A 63 -10.61 -17.28 -7.71
C GLY A 63 -10.81 -17.14 -6.20
N ILE A 64 -10.80 -15.91 -5.67
CA ILE A 64 -10.91 -15.70 -4.23
C ILE A 64 -12.39 -15.64 -3.80
N LYS A 65 -12.70 -16.27 -2.66
CA LYS A 65 -14.02 -16.21 -2.02
C LYS A 65 -14.33 -14.78 -1.53
N PRO A 66 -15.34 -14.08 -2.08
CA PRO A 66 -15.65 -12.70 -1.72
C PRO A 66 -15.97 -12.51 -0.23
N GLU A 67 -16.59 -13.51 0.39
CA GLU A 67 -16.95 -13.50 1.81
C GLU A 67 -15.71 -13.47 2.71
N LEU A 68 -14.68 -14.26 2.34
CA LEU A 68 -13.41 -14.28 3.07
C LEU A 68 -12.69 -12.94 2.97
N ILE A 69 -12.69 -12.32 1.78
CA ILE A 69 -12.11 -10.99 1.60
C ILE A 69 -12.85 -9.95 2.43
N SER A 70 -14.18 -10.01 2.47
CA SER A 70 -14.99 -9.10 3.28
C SER A 70 -14.65 -9.21 4.77
N GLN A 71 -14.49 -10.43 5.29
CA GLN A 71 -14.12 -10.67 6.69
C GLN A 71 -12.70 -10.15 7.01
N LEU A 72 -11.72 -10.44 6.14
CA LEU A 72 -10.35 -9.96 6.30
C LEU A 72 -10.26 -8.43 6.20
N GLN A 73 -10.98 -7.84 5.26
CA GLN A 73 -11.05 -6.39 5.09
C GLN A 73 -11.66 -5.72 6.31
N LYS A 74 -12.75 -6.26 6.84
CA LYS A 74 -13.37 -5.76 8.07
C LYS A 74 -12.39 -5.79 9.24
N SER A 75 -11.71 -6.92 9.46
CA SER A 75 -10.70 -7.04 10.51
C SER A 75 -9.56 -6.03 10.32
N LEU A 76 -9.10 -5.82 9.08
CA LEU A 76 -8.10 -4.80 8.77
C LEU A 76 -8.59 -3.39 9.07
N HIS A 77 -9.82 -3.03 8.70
CA HIS A 77 -10.36 -1.70 8.99
C HIS A 77 -10.54 -1.44 10.48
N GLU A 78 -10.90 -2.48 11.25
CA GLU A 78 -11.09 -2.38 12.71
C GLU A 78 -9.77 -2.22 13.47
N HIS A 79 -8.69 -2.91 13.05
CA HIS A 79 -7.48 -3.03 13.86
C HIS A 79 -6.27 -2.32 13.26
N ASN A 80 -6.23 -2.07 11.95
CA ASN A 80 -5.09 -1.45 11.29
C ASN A 80 -5.20 0.07 11.35
N LYS A 81 -4.54 0.67 12.35
CA LYS A 81 -4.49 2.13 12.53
C LYS A 81 -4.06 2.89 11.28
N TYR A 82 -3.15 2.34 10.49
CA TYR A 82 -2.72 3.00 9.25
C TYR A 82 -3.85 3.15 8.25
N ILE A 83 -4.71 2.14 8.09
CA ILE A 83 -5.85 2.22 7.17
C ILE A 83 -6.79 3.34 7.61
N MET A 84 -7.07 3.44 8.92
CA MET A 84 -7.90 4.52 9.46
C MET A 84 -7.27 5.91 9.22
N ASP A 85 -5.98 6.06 9.53
CA ASP A 85 -5.26 7.32 9.34
C ASP A 85 -5.23 7.73 7.85
N PHE A 86 -5.05 6.77 6.93
CA PHE A 86 -5.06 7.06 5.49
C PHE A 86 -6.46 7.37 4.94
N LYS A 87 -7.52 6.68 5.41
CA LYS A 87 -8.91 7.04 5.06
C LYS A 87 -9.21 8.49 5.49
N ALA A 88 -8.89 8.84 6.73
CA ALA A 88 -9.08 10.19 7.25
C ALA A 88 -8.26 11.23 6.47
N ALA A 89 -7.00 10.92 6.14
CA ALA A 89 -6.16 11.80 5.34
C ALA A 89 -6.76 12.04 3.95
N ILE A 90 -7.23 11.00 3.26
CA ILE A 90 -7.85 11.12 1.93
C ILE A 90 -9.15 11.91 1.99
N ASP A 91 -9.96 11.73 3.03
CA ASP A 91 -11.21 12.47 3.22
C ASP A 91 -10.95 13.95 3.47
N SER A 92 -9.85 14.28 4.14
CA SER A 92 -9.44 15.67 4.40
C SER A 92 -8.92 16.43 3.17
N VAL A 93 -8.50 15.73 2.11
CA VAL A 93 -7.99 16.37 0.89
C VAL A 93 -9.15 17.03 0.12
N PRO A 94 -9.05 18.32 -0.28
CA PRO A 94 -10.05 18.96 -1.12
C PRO A 94 -10.27 18.22 -2.44
N LYS A 95 -11.52 18.16 -2.93
CA LYS A 95 -11.87 17.40 -4.15
C LYS A 95 -11.05 17.81 -5.38
N ASP A 96 -10.62 19.07 -5.42
CA ASP A 96 -9.84 19.65 -6.52
C ASP A 96 -8.40 19.12 -6.56
N GLN A 97 -7.90 18.62 -5.44
CA GLN A 97 -6.56 18.04 -5.28
C GLN A 97 -6.57 16.50 -5.29
N LYS A 98 -7.74 15.86 -5.39
CA LYS A 98 -7.86 14.38 -5.49
C LYS A 98 -7.56 13.84 -6.90
N ARG A 99 -7.32 14.73 -7.87
CA ARG A 99 -7.01 14.42 -9.28
C ARG A 99 -5.52 14.70 -9.51
N VAL A 100 -4.66 13.72 -9.21
CA VAL A 100 -3.20 13.83 -9.38
C VAL A 100 -2.73 12.79 -10.38
#